data_AF-A0A6B3DSA8-F1
#
_entry.id   AF-A0A6B3DSA8-F1
#
_cell.length_a   1.000
_cell.length_b   1.000
_cell.length_c   1.000
_cell.angle_alpha   90.00
_cell.angle_beta   90.00
_cell.angle_gamma   90.00
#
_symmetry.space_group_name_H-M   'P 1'
#
loop_
_entity.id
_entity.type
_entity.pdbx_description
1 polymer ?
#
loop_
_entity_poly.entity_id
_entity_poly.type
_entity_poly.pdbx_seq_one_letter_code
_entity_poly.pdbx_strand_id
1 'polypeptide(L)'
;VTGLDLDLSQPVDRPARHLLTVSAVETATGDAVRRLTLPARWTAASAGGDSAGATDARAVPTRPEVTSAAPLTVAYGTGYTPHEQTGPTGATDSVNVRVRAVQPAQPEVAAVATDDFLTAAGARPGQRVDAVFAGQNVPVRIVASVRALPTTAQGAAPGDSVDAAHDGGALLLDLRAANRFLQTRYGVGVAPTEWWLDTDAHRAGDVAAALRALPDVDAGQVLVRDEIAEQLRDDPS
;
A
#
# COMPACT_ATOMS: atom_id res chain seq x y z
N VAL A 1 9.15 2.57 -7.88
CA VAL A 1 8.51 1.36 -8.44
C VAL A 1 9.37 0.15 -8.11
N THR A 2 8.82 -0.88 -7.48
CA THR A 2 9.56 -2.09 -7.03
C THR A 2 9.14 -3.36 -7.76
N GLY A 3 8.15 -3.24 -8.65
CA GLY A 3 7.68 -4.29 -9.53
C GLY A 3 6.64 -3.76 -10.51
N LEU A 4 6.30 -4.60 -11.48
CA LEU A 4 5.23 -4.39 -12.45
C LEU A 4 4.21 -5.52 -12.28
N ASP A 5 2.94 -5.17 -12.36
CA ASP A 5 1.82 -6.10 -12.23
C ASP A 5 0.91 -5.93 -13.45
N LEU A 6 0.55 -7.05 -14.07
CA LEU A 6 -0.31 -7.14 -15.24
C LEU A 6 -1.43 -8.12 -14.92
N ASP A 7 -2.66 -7.62 -14.89
CA ASP A 7 -3.86 -8.43 -14.74
C ASP A 7 -4.52 -8.63 -16.10
N LEU A 8 -4.84 -9.89 -16.42
CA LEU A 8 -5.44 -10.31 -17.69
C LEU A 8 -6.61 -11.23 -17.41
N SER A 9 -7.73 -11.06 -18.10
CA SER A 9 -8.80 -12.07 -18.09
C SER A 9 -8.32 -13.36 -18.75
N GLN A 10 -8.66 -14.51 -18.15
CA GLN A 10 -8.46 -15.80 -18.80
C GLN A 10 -9.37 -15.92 -20.02
N PRO A 11 -8.85 -16.46 -21.14
CA PRO A 11 -9.69 -16.79 -22.28
C PRO A 11 -10.68 -17.92 -21.93
N VAL A 12 -11.79 -18.00 -22.67
CA VAL A 12 -12.79 -19.06 -22.51
C VAL A 12 -12.48 -20.22 -23.46
N ASP A 13 -12.61 -21.45 -22.96
CA ASP A 13 -12.44 -22.75 -23.66
C ASP A 13 -11.08 -23.04 -24.31
N ARG A 14 -10.25 -22.03 -24.58
CA ARG A 14 -8.97 -22.20 -25.27
C ARG A 14 -7.86 -21.41 -24.60
N PRO A 15 -6.72 -22.06 -24.30
CA PRO A 15 -5.60 -21.36 -23.70
C PRO A 15 -4.91 -20.44 -24.72
N ALA A 16 -4.42 -19.31 -24.24
CA ALA A 16 -3.56 -18.42 -25.00
C ALA A 16 -2.10 -18.55 -24.53
N ARG A 17 -1.17 -18.28 -25.44
CA ARG A 17 0.27 -18.17 -25.14
C ARG A 17 0.70 -16.73 -25.36
N HIS A 18 1.39 -16.18 -24.39
CA HIS A 18 1.84 -14.80 -24.39
C HIS A 18 3.35 -14.72 -24.15
N LEU A 19 3.92 -13.62 -24.65
CA LEU A 19 5.29 -13.21 -24.42
C LEU A 19 5.26 -11.82 -23.79
N LEU A 20 5.75 -11.71 -22.57
CA LEU A 20 6.01 -10.43 -21.92
C LEU A 20 7.47 -10.06 -22.16
N THR A 21 7.73 -8.88 -22.73
CA THR A 21 9.09 -8.35 -22.89
C THR A 21 9.23 -7.03 -22.14
N VAL A 22 10.22 -6.95 -21.25
CA VAL A 22 10.63 -5.71 -20.58
C VAL A 22 11.86 -5.18 -21.29
N SER A 23 11.66 -4.22 -22.18
CA SER A 23 12.72 -3.65 -23.04
C SER A 23 13.60 -2.65 -22.29
N ALA A 24 13.02 -1.82 -21.42
CA ALA A 24 13.69 -0.83 -20.61
C ALA A 24 12.94 -0.57 -19.32
N VAL A 25 13.67 -0.14 -18.29
CA VAL A 25 13.08 0.48 -17.10
C VAL A 25 13.83 1.78 -16.88
N GLU A 26 13.10 2.86 -16.66
CA GLU A 26 13.66 4.20 -16.57
C GLU A 26 13.08 4.91 -15.35
N THR A 27 13.87 5.81 -14.76
CA THR A 27 13.41 6.72 -13.71
C THR A 27 13.37 8.13 -14.28
N ALA A 28 12.27 8.84 -14.04
CA ALA A 28 12.14 10.26 -14.32
C ALA A 28 12.23 11.06 -13.02
N THR A 29 12.98 12.17 -13.03
CA THR A 29 13.02 13.14 -11.93
C THR A 29 13.10 14.53 -12.54
N GLY A 30 11.98 15.26 -12.51
CA GLY A 30 11.81 16.44 -13.36
C GLY A 30 11.98 16.05 -14.84
N ASP A 31 12.78 16.82 -15.58
CA ASP A 31 13.07 16.54 -17.00
C ASP A 31 14.18 15.50 -17.22
N ALA A 32 14.81 15.00 -16.15
CA ALA A 32 15.89 14.03 -16.26
C ALA A 32 15.34 12.60 -16.33
N VAL A 33 15.61 11.90 -17.45
CA VAL A 33 15.33 10.47 -17.62
C VAL A 33 16.62 9.66 -17.51
N ARG A 34 16.63 8.67 -16.63
CA ARG A 34 17.76 7.75 -16.44
C ARG A 34 17.33 6.31 -16.64
N ARG A 35 17.97 5.62 -17.58
CA ARG A 35 17.77 4.17 -17.77
C ARG A 35 18.42 3.37 -16.65
N LEU A 36 17.65 2.43 -16.11
CA LEU A 36 18.11 1.49 -15.09
C LEU A 36 18.72 0.25 -15.73
N THR A 37 19.80 -0.23 -15.13
CA THR A 37 20.39 -1.52 -15.49
C THR A 37 19.57 -2.64 -14.85
N LEU A 38 19.05 -3.54 -15.66
CA LEU A 38 18.30 -4.71 -15.19
C LEU A 38 19.26 -5.82 -14.73
N PRO A 39 18.84 -6.67 -13.79
CA PRO A 39 19.64 -7.82 -13.39
C PRO A 39 19.83 -8.80 -14.54
N ALA A 40 21.00 -9.45 -14.59
CA ALA A 40 21.33 -10.45 -15.61
C ALA A 40 20.72 -11.83 -15.32
N ARG A 41 20.13 -12.03 -14.14
CA ARG A 41 19.53 -13.30 -13.70
C ARG A 41 18.09 -13.08 -13.28
N TRP A 42 17.23 -13.94 -13.81
CA TRP A 42 15.79 -13.94 -13.53
C TRP A 42 15.34 -15.35 -13.21
N THR A 43 14.37 -15.45 -12.31
CA THR A 43 13.73 -16.71 -11.95
C THR A 43 12.23 -16.57 -12.14
N ALA A 44 11.61 -17.61 -12.67
CA ALA A 44 10.17 -17.66 -12.90
C ALA A 44 9.53 -18.72 -11.98
N ALA A 45 8.44 -18.32 -11.34
CA ALA A 45 7.62 -19.16 -10.48
C ALA A 45 6.15 -18.89 -10.76
N SER A 46 5.31 -19.90 -10.51
CA SER A 46 3.85 -19.81 -10.55
C SER A 46 3.31 -20.05 -9.14
N ALA A 47 2.30 -19.28 -8.75
CA ALA A 47 1.56 -19.44 -7.52
C ALA A 47 0.08 -19.23 -7.81
N GLY A 48 -0.80 -20.03 -7.18
CA GLY A 48 -2.18 -20.16 -7.64
C GLY A 48 -2.29 -21.08 -8.85
N GLY A 49 -3.52 -21.49 -9.17
CA GLY A 49 -3.79 -22.56 -10.15
C GLY A 49 -4.22 -23.88 -9.51
N ASP A 50 -4.61 -23.88 -8.24
CA ASP A 50 -5.43 -24.96 -7.68
C ASP A 50 -6.81 -24.88 -8.31
N SER A 51 -6.91 -25.38 -9.54
CA SER A 51 -8.18 -25.77 -10.11
C SER A 51 -8.60 -27.05 -9.40
N ALA A 52 -9.06 -26.93 -8.15
CA ALA A 52 -9.76 -27.98 -7.45
C ALA A 52 -11.04 -28.31 -8.25
N GLY A 53 -10.90 -29.07 -9.34
CA GLY A 53 -11.95 -29.34 -10.31
C GLY A 53 -11.57 -29.32 -11.79
N ALA A 54 -10.40 -28.79 -12.21
CA ALA A 54 -10.04 -28.85 -13.64
C ALA A 54 -9.60 -30.26 -14.04
N THR A 55 -10.40 -30.90 -14.87
CA THR A 55 -10.08 -32.20 -15.49
C THR A 55 -9.13 -32.06 -16.68
N ASP A 56 -9.09 -30.89 -17.34
CA ASP A 56 -8.11 -30.58 -18.39
C ASP A 56 -6.93 -29.77 -17.82
N ALA A 57 -5.72 -30.34 -17.90
CA ALA A 57 -4.49 -29.69 -17.48
C ALA A 57 -4.20 -28.38 -18.27
N ARG A 58 -4.80 -28.21 -19.46
CA ARG A 58 -4.66 -26.98 -20.26
C ARG A 58 -5.51 -25.82 -19.77
N ALA A 59 -6.47 -26.07 -18.86
CA ALA A 59 -7.23 -25.00 -18.20
C ALA A 59 -6.37 -24.26 -17.17
N VAL A 60 -5.30 -24.88 -16.68
CA VAL A 60 -4.38 -24.27 -15.71
C VAL A 60 -3.32 -23.42 -16.42
N PRO A 61 -3.03 -22.19 -15.93
CA PRO A 61 -1.90 -21.41 -16.41
C PRO A 61 -0.58 -22.19 -16.35
N THR A 62 0.24 -22.08 -17.39
CA THR A 62 1.53 -22.79 -17.40
C THR A 62 2.54 -22.07 -16.53
N ARG A 63 3.49 -22.81 -15.96
CA ARG A 63 4.65 -22.20 -15.31
C ARG A 63 5.36 -21.25 -16.30
N PRO A 64 5.61 -19.98 -15.92
CA PRO A 64 6.31 -19.04 -16.78
C PRO A 64 7.76 -19.48 -16.99
N GLU A 65 8.29 -19.20 -18.18
CA GLU A 65 9.66 -19.52 -18.58
C GLU A 65 10.39 -18.27 -19.04
N VAL A 66 11.58 -18.02 -18.46
CA VAL A 66 12.45 -16.93 -18.91
C VAL A 66 13.17 -17.39 -20.17
N THR A 67 12.82 -16.81 -21.31
CA THR A 67 13.42 -17.15 -22.61
C THR A 67 14.59 -16.22 -22.98
N SER A 68 14.62 -15.02 -22.39
CA SER A 68 15.74 -14.07 -22.51
C SER A 68 15.87 -13.24 -21.22
N ALA A 69 17.10 -12.92 -20.80
CA ALA A 69 17.38 -12.07 -19.64
C ALA A 69 17.76 -10.62 -20.00
N ALA A 70 18.09 -10.35 -21.27
CA ALA A 70 18.49 -9.02 -21.74
C ALA A 70 18.13 -8.82 -23.24
N PRO A 71 16.98 -8.18 -23.56
CA PRO A 71 15.93 -7.74 -22.63
C PRO A 71 15.25 -8.93 -21.95
N LEU A 72 14.63 -8.69 -20.79
CA LEU A 72 13.86 -9.75 -20.12
C LEU A 72 12.67 -10.13 -21.01
N THR A 73 12.60 -11.40 -21.40
CA THR A 73 11.44 -11.98 -22.09
C THR A 73 10.98 -13.22 -21.34
N VAL A 74 9.68 -13.27 -21.04
CA VAL A 74 9.03 -14.36 -20.33
C VAL A 74 7.88 -14.90 -21.17
N ALA A 75 7.91 -16.20 -21.45
CA ALA A 75 6.80 -16.91 -22.09
C ALA A 75 5.89 -17.52 -21.01
N TYR A 76 4.58 -17.38 -21.18
CA TYR A 76 3.59 -17.98 -20.28
C TYR A 76 2.31 -18.36 -21.04
N GLY A 77 1.61 -19.38 -20.55
CA GLY A 77 0.29 -19.77 -20.99
C GLY A 77 -0.75 -19.34 -19.98
N THR A 78 -1.87 -18.78 -20.44
CA THR A 78 -2.91 -18.22 -19.56
C THR A 78 -3.80 -19.28 -18.93
N GLY A 79 -3.77 -20.53 -19.43
CA GLY A 79 -4.87 -21.45 -19.17
C GLY A 79 -6.17 -20.92 -19.81
N TYR A 80 -7.30 -21.46 -19.39
CA TYR A 80 -8.62 -20.99 -19.83
C TYR A 80 -9.68 -21.35 -18.80
N THR A 81 -10.76 -20.57 -18.77
CA THR A 81 -11.97 -20.89 -18.01
C THR A 81 -12.93 -21.69 -18.93
N PRO A 82 -13.36 -22.91 -18.55
CA PRO A 82 -14.39 -23.62 -19.31
C PRO A 82 -15.72 -22.85 -19.34
N HIS A 83 -16.40 -22.83 -20.48
CA HIS A 83 -17.65 -22.11 -20.63
C HIS A 83 -18.71 -22.56 -19.60
N GLU A 84 -18.75 -23.82 -19.18
CA GLU A 84 -19.69 -24.30 -18.16
C GLU A 84 -19.46 -23.70 -16.75
N GLN A 85 -18.26 -23.17 -16.49
CA GLN A 85 -17.92 -22.46 -15.26
C GLN A 85 -18.14 -20.95 -15.38
N THR A 86 -18.38 -20.46 -16.59
CA THR A 86 -18.72 -19.06 -16.83
C THR A 86 -20.19 -18.86 -16.44
N GLY A 87 -20.43 -18.32 -15.24
CA GLY A 87 -21.78 -18.08 -14.73
C GLY A 87 -22.62 -17.13 -15.61
N PRO A 88 -23.89 -16.88 -15.26
CA PRO A 88 -24.81 -16.05 -16.07
C PRO A 88 -24.34 -14.60 -16.29
N THR A 89 -23.34 -14.14 -15.52
CA THR A 89 -22.71 -12.82 -15.62
C THR A 89 -21.52 -12.77 -16.60
N GLY A 90 -21.08 -13.89 -17.15
CA GLY A 90 -19.91 -13.92 -18.04
C GLY A 90 -18.55 -13.75 -17.34
N ALA A 91 -18.50 -13.87 -16.00
CA ALA A 91 -17.27 -13.67 -15.24
C ALA A 91 -16.23 -14.74 -15.60
N THR A 92 -15.01 -14.28 -15.92
CA THR A 92 -13.84 -15.12 -16.20
C THR A 92 -12.82 -14.94 -15.08
N ASP A 93 -12.03 -15.99 -14.82
CA ASP A 93 -10.91 -15.88 -13.90
C ASP A 93 -9.85 -14.93 -14.45
N SER A 94 -8.94 -14.46 -13.61
CA SER A 94 -7.81 -13.64 -14.04
C SER A 94 -6.47 -14.36 -13.92
N VAL A 95 -5.54 -13.99 -14.82
CA VAL A 95 -4.14 -14.33 -14.78
C VAL A 95 -3.35 -13.09 -14.42
N ASN A 96 -2.62 -13.18 -13.32
CA ASN A 96 -1.74 -12.11 -12.87
C ASN A 96 -0.28 -12.43 -13.24
N VAL A 97 0.37 -11.54 -13.99
CA VAL A 97 1.79 -11.65 -14.33
C VAL A 97 2.55 -10.52 -13.67
N ARG A 98 3.54 -10.90 -12.86
CA ARG A 98 4.19 -9.99 -11.93
C ARG A 98 5.70 -10.08 -12.03
N VAL A 99 6.33 -8.95 -12.33
CA VAL A 99 7.78 -8.80 -12.40
C VAL A 99 8.25 -8.05 -11.17
N ARG A 100 9.14 -8.65 -10.37
CA ARG A 100 9.65 -8.06 -9.13
C ARG A 100 11.17 -8.10 -9.09
N ALA A 101 11.77 -7.03 -8.58
CA ALA A 101 13.16 -7.05 -8.18
C ALA A 101 13.27 -7.60 -6.75
N VAL A 102 14.24 -8.48 -6.50
CA VAL A 102 14.57 -8.90 -5.13
C VAL A 102 15.02 -7.67 -4.36
N GLN A 103 14.26 -7.33 -3.33
CA GLN A 103 14.65 -6.29 -2.38
C GLN A 103 15.37 -6.93 -1.20
N PRO A 104 16.31 -6.21 -0.55
CA PRO A 104 16.89 -6.66 0.71
C PRO A 104 15.79 -7.09 1.68
N ALA A 105 16.05 -8.18 2.43
CA ALA A 105 15.14 -8.64 3.48
C ALA A 105 14.81 -7.46 4.39
N GLN A 106 13.52 -7.24 4.58
CA GLN A 106 13.09 -6.06 5.32
C GLN A 106 13.38 -6.26 6.81
N PRO A 107 14.01 -5.28 7.47
CA PRO A 107 13.96 -5.26 8.92
C PRO A 107 12.49 -5.18 9.33
N GLU A 108 12.17 -5.87 10.42
CA GLU A 108 10.87 -5.85 11.06
C GLU A 108 10.33 -4.42 11.21
N VAL A 109 9.04 -4.20 10.98
CA VAL A 109 8.43 -2.86 11.10
C VAL A 109 8.48 -2.45 12.56
N ALA A 110 9.39 -1.54 12.90
CA ALA A 110 9.51 -1.00 14.24
C ALA A 110 8.40 0.03 14.49
N ALA A 111 7.84 0.00 15.70
CA ALA A 111 6.79 0.92 16.10
C ALA A 111 6.98 1.40 17.54
N VAL A 112 6.54 2.63 17.79
CA VAL A 112 6.44 3.24 19.12
C VAL A 112 4.95 3.38 19.44
N ALA A 113 4.52 2.79 20.56
CA ALA A 113 3.12 2.78 20.97
C ALA A 113 2.86 3.72 22.14
N THR A 114 1.63 4.22 22.26
CA THR A 114 1.20 4.85 23.51
C THR A 114 0.98 3.82 24.61
N ASP A 115 1.10 4.24 25.87
CA ASP A 115 0.84 3.36 27.01
C ASP A 115 -0.62 2.82 27.01
N ASP A 116 -1.58 3.63 26.55
CA ASP A 116 -2.98 3.23 26.38
C ASP A 116 -3.14 2.14 25.30
N PHE A 117 -2.41 2.25 24.18
CA PHE A 117 -2.39 1.23 23.14
C PHE A 117 -1.84 -0.09 23.65
N LEU A 118 -0.74 -0.04 24.42
CA LEU A 118 -0.15 -1.24 24.99
C LEU A 118 -1.08 -1.91 26.01
N THR A 119 -1.82 -1.12 26.79
CA THR A 119 -2.82 -1.62 27.73
C THR A 119 -3.98 -2.30 27.00
N ALA A 120 -4.54 -1.64 25.99
CA ALA A 120 -5.65 -2.17 25.19
C ALA A 120 -5.26 -3.43 24.40
N ALA A 121 -4.06 -3.44 23.82
CA ALA A 121 -3.53 -4.58 23.05
C ALA A 121 -2.98 -5.72 23.92
N GLY A 122 -2.86 -5.52 25.24
CA GLY A 122 -2.19 -6.47 26.14
C GLY A 122 -0.72 -6.70 25.80
N ALA A 123 -0.04 -5.67 25.27
CA ALA A 123 1.30 -5.75 24.71
C ALA A 123 2.34 -4.99 25.55
N ARG A 124 3.63 -5.25 25.31
CA ARG A 124 4.76 -4.56 25.95
C ARG A 124 5.88 -4.26 24.95
N PRO A 125 6.75 -3.27 25.22
CA PRO A 125 7.97 -3.07 24.43
C PRO A 125 8.78 -4.37 24.33
N GLY A 126 9.30 -4.64 23.14
CA GLY A 126 9.98 -5.87 22.75
C GLY A 126 9.07 -6.93 22.11
N GLN A 127 7.75 -6.83 22.24
CA GLN A 127 6.80 -7.78 21.67
C GLN A 127 6.40 -7.44 20.23
N ARG A 128 5.87 -8.45 19.55
CA ARG A 128 5.24 -8.34 18.24
C ARG A 128 3.74 -8.22 18.40
N VAL A 129 3.14 -7.32 17.64
CA VAL A 129 1.69 -7.11 17.55
C VAL A 129 1.30 -7.07 16.08
N ASP A 130 0.15 -7.63 15.72
CA ASP A 130 -0.42 -7.46 14.38
C ASP A 130 -1.30 -6.20 14.37
N ALA A 131 -0.91 -5.22 13.57
CA ALA A 131 -1.65 -3.98 13.39
C ALA A 131 -2.32 -3.98 12.02
N VAL A 132 -3.58 -3.52 11.95
CA VAL A 132 -4.37 -3.55 10.71
C VAL A 132 -4.14 -2.26 9.92
N PHE A 133 -3.65 -2.39 8.69
CA PHE A 133 -3.47 -1.29 7.74
C PHE A 133 -4.06 -1.66 6.38
N ALA A 134 -4.91 -0.81 5.82
CA ALA A 134 -5.62 -1.08 4.57
C ALA A 134 -6.33 -2.46 4.57
N GLY A 135 -6.89 -2.86 5.72
CA GLY A 135 -7.55 -4.16 5.91
C GLY A 135 -6.61 -5.37 5.95
N GLN A 136 -5.29 -5.16 5.99
CA GLN A 136 -4.27 -6.21 6.06
C GLN A 136 -3.51 -6.17 7.38
N ASN A 137 -3.14 -7.35 7.90
CA ASN A 137 -2.33 -7.45 9.11
C ASN A 137 -0.86 -7.18 8.80
N VAL A 138 -0.28 -6.22 9.50
CA VAL A 138 1.15 -5.88 9.45
C VAL A 138 1.78 -6.23 10.80
N PRO A 139 2.72 -7.19 10.84
CA PRO A 139 3.43 -7.51 12.07
C PRO A 139 4.39 -6.36 12.41
N VAL A 140 4.18 -5.75 13.57
CA VAL A 140 5.00 -4.65 14.10
C VAL A 140 5.70 -5.06 15.38
N ARG A 141 6.95 -4.61 15.55
CA ARG A 141 7.68 -4.72 16.82
C ARG A 141 7.56 -3.44 17.60
N ILE A 142 7.04 -3.54 18.82
CA ILE A 142 7.05 -2.40 19.74
C ILE A 142 8.49 -2.22 20.21
N VAL A 143 9.16 -1.13 19.82
CA VAL A 143 10.55 -0.86 20.23
C VAL A 143 10.64 0.10 21.42
N ALA A 144 9.60 0.90 21.63
CA ALA A 144 9.50 1.82 22.76
C ALA A 144 8.02 2.14 23.04
N SER A 145 7.75 2.71 24.22
CA SER A 145 6.47 3.34 24.52
C SER A 145 6.64 4.83 24.80
N VAL A 146 5.57 5.57 24.56
CA VAL A 146 5.45 6.98 24.91
C VAL A 146 4.13 7.20 25.63
N ARG A 147 4.05 8.23 26.46
CA ARG A 147 2.82 8.51 27.20
C ARG A 147 1.69 9.00 26.28
N ALA A 148 2.02 9.82 25.29
CA ALA A 148 1.08 10.33 24.31
C ALA A 148 1.83 10.64 23.02
N LEU A 149 1.16 10.50 21.87
CA LEU A 149 1.64 11.00 20.59
C LEU A 149 0.98 12.35 20.30
N PRO A 150 1.64 13.29 19.60
CA PRO A 150 1.09 14.62 19.34
C PRO A 150 -0.20 14.68 18.49
N THR A 151 -0.80 13.54 18.13
CA THR A 151 -1.69 13.42 16.98
C THR A 151 -2.81 12.37 17.14
N THR A 152 -3.60 12.41 18.22
CA THR A 152 -4.92 11.71 18.26
C THR A 152 -6.04 12.52 18.93
N ALA A 153 -5.94 13.86 18.92
CA ALA A 153 -7.11 14.70 19.14
C ALA A 153 -7.44 15.37 17.82
N GLN A 154 -8.11 14.64 16.91
CA GLN A 154 -8.56 15.21 15.65
C GLN A 154 -10.09 15.28 15.65
N GLY A 155 -10.59 16.50 15.69
CA GLY A 155 -11.82 16.94 15.04
C GLY A 155 -13.07 16.09 15.28
N ALA A 156 -13.74 16.34 16.40
CA ALA A 156 -15.18 16.13 16.44
C ALA A 156 -15.81 17.14 15.48
N ALA A 157 -16.55 16.68 14.48
CA ALA A 157 -17.61 17.52 13.94
C ALA A 157 -18.56 17.89 15.10
N PRO A 158 -19.10 19.13 15.17
CA PRO A 158 -20.04 19.49 16.21
C PRO A 158 -21.29 18.58 16.07
N GLY A 159 -21.40 17.56 16.92
CA GLY A 159 -22.53 16.63 16.92
C GLY A 159 -22.17 15.16 17.13
N ASP A 160 -20.94 14.73 16.87
CA ASP A 160 -20.52 13.36 17.19
C ASP A 160 -19.87 13.33 18.57
N SER A 161 -20.51 12.60 19.49
CA SER A 161 -20.00 12.32 20.82
C SER A 161 -18.62 11.67 20.73
N VAL A 162 -17.58 12.45 21.07
CA VAL A 162 -16.23 11.93 21.26
C VAL A 162 -16.25 11.15 22.57
N ASP A 163 -16.46 9.85 22.47
CA ASP A 163 -16.05 8.97 23.55
C ASP A 163 -14.51 8.92 23.54
N ALA A 164 -13.87 9.96 24.08
CA ALA A 164 -12.43 9.98 24.36
C ALA A 164 -12.00 8.82 25.28
N ALA A 165 -12.96 8.11 25.89
CA ALA A 165 -12.77 6.89 26.66
C ALA A 165 -12.56 5.62 25.82
N HIS A 166 -12.82 5.66 24.50
CA HIS A 166 -12.68 4.49 23.60
C HIS A 166 -11.51 4.61 22.63
N ASP A 167 -10.71 5.67 22.70
CA ASP A 167 -9.54 5.81 21.85
C ASP A 167 -8.44 4.90 22.40
N GLY A 168 -8.30 3.70 21.83
CA GLY A 168 -7.42 2.62 22.27
C GLY A 168 -5.92 2.92 22.09
N GLY A 169 -5.51 4.19 22.20
CA GLY A 169 -4.16 4.68 22.01
C GLY A 169 -3.71 4.75 20.55
N ALA A 170 -2.43 5.06 20.36
CA ALA A 170 -1.86 5.38 19.05
C ALA A 170 -0.54 4.64 18.81
N LEU A 171 -0.19 4.46 17.53
CA LEU A 171 1.00 3.76 17.07
C LEU A 171 1.75 4.60 16.02
N LEU A 172 3.02 4.89 16.26
CA LEU A 172 3.92 5.55 15.31
C LEU A 172 4.86 4.52 14.69
N LEU A 173 4.98 4.50 13.37
CA LEU A 173 5.83 3.56 12.63
C LEU A 173 6.42 4.19 11.36
N ASP A 174 7.43 3.54 10.78
CA ASP A 174 7.97 3.92 9.47
C ASP A 174 7.01 3.52 8.34
N LEU A 175 6.29 4.49 7.78
CA LEU A 175 5.35 4.30 6.68
C LEU A 175 6.01 3.64 5.46
N ARG A 176 7.29 3.93 5.19
CA ARG A 176 8.02 3.31 4.07
C ARG A 176 8.20 1.81 4.30
N ALA A 177 8.52 1.42 5.54
CA ALA A 177 8.67 0.01 5.92
C ALA A 177 7.32 -0.72 5.81
N ALA A 178 6.25 -0.14 6.36
CA ALA A 178 4.90 -0.71 6.28
C ALA A 178 4.39 -0.83 4.84
N ASN A 179 4.52 0.23 4.03
CA ASN A 179 4.11 0.19 2.62
C ASN A 179 4.90 -0.83 1.81
N ARG A 180 6.20 -1.00 2.09
CA ARG A 180 6.99 -2.03 1.41
C ARG A 180 6.55 -3.44 1.82
N PHE A 181 6.21 -3.67 3.09
CA PHE A 181 5.65 -4.94 3.54
C PHE A 181 4.32 -5.24 2.83
N LEU A 182 3.39 -4.28 2.84
CA LEU A 182 2.08 -4.41 2.18
C LEU A 182 2.22 -4.67 0.67
N GLN A 183 3.10 -3.94 0.00
CA GLN A 183 3.36 -4.12 -1.43
C GLN A 183 3.96 -5.50 -1.74
N THR A 184 4.90 -5.96 -0.90
CA THR A 184 5.55 -7.26 -1.09
C THR A 184 4.57 -8.41 -0.88
N ARG A 185 3.76 -8.35 0.19
CA ARG A 185 2.90 -9.47 0.62
C ARG A 185 1.53 -9.49 -0.04
N TYR A 186 0.94 -8.33 -0.28
CA TYR A 186 -0.45 -8.16 -0.71
C TYR A 186 -0.59 -7.34 -2.01
N GLY A 187 0.45 -6.62 -2.44
CA GLY A 187 0.38 -5.75 -3.63
C GLY A 187 -0.41 -4.46 -3.40
N VAL A 188 -0.62 -4.07 -2.14
CA VAL A 188 -1.36 -2.85 -1.76
C VAL A 188 -0.45 -1.88 -1.01
N GLY A 189 -0.85 -0.62 -0.89
CA GLY A 189 -0.16 0.40 -0.08
C GLY A 189 -1.15 1.32 0.62
N VAL A 190 -0.70 1.98 1.67
CA VAL A 190 -1.44 3.01 2.41
C VAL A 190 -1.05 4.38 1.83
N ALA A 191 -2.05 5.12 1.39
CA ALA A 191 -1.89 6.53 1.04
C ALA A 191 -1.84 7.38 2.32
N PRO A 192 -0.94 8.38 2.41
CA PRO A 192 -1.01 9.37 3.49
C PRO A 192 -2.37 10.05 3.46
N THR A 193 -3.07 10.06 4.59
CA THR A 193 -4.36 10.75 4.74
C THR A 193 -4.18 12.22 5.10
N GLU A 194 -3.06 12.57 5.74
CA GLU A 194 -2.75 13.93 6.18
C GLU A 194 -1.26 14.23 6.02
N TRP A 195 -0.94 15.50 5.79
CA TRP A 195 0.43 16.01 5.71
C TRP A 195 0.64 17.12 6.74
N TRP A 196 1.61 16.89 7.62
CA TRP A 196 1.95 17.83 8.68
C TRP A 196 3.12 18.68 8.18
N LEU A 197 2.90 19.99 8.03
CA LEU A 197 3.96 20.94 7.70
C LEU A 197 4.35 21.73 8.96
N ASP A 198 5.63 21.69 9.29
CA ASP A 198 6.21 22.61 10.26
C ASP A 198 6.55 23.93 9.56
N THR A 199 6.05 25.04 10.10
CA THR A 199 6.30 26.38 9.58
C THR A 199 6.68 27.27 10.74
N ASP A 200 7.59 28.23 10.52
CA ASP A 200 7.84 29.28 11.51
C ASP A 200 6.50 29.91 11.91
N ALA A 201 6.23 30.04 13.21
CA ALA A 201 4.95 30.50 13.74
C ALA A 201 4.50 31.85 13.15
N HIS A 202 5.43 32.73 12.81
CA HIS A 202 5.16 34.03 12.20
C HIS A 202 4.81 33.98 10.71
N ARG A 203 4.93 32.81 10.06
CA ARG A 203 4.70 32.59 8.62
C ARG A 203 3.63 31.54 8.34
N ALA A 204 3.04 30.93 9.37
CA ALA A 204 2.00 29.92 9.21
C ALA A 204 0.80 30.43 8.38
N GLY A 205 0.36 31.67 8.62
CA GLY A 205 -0.73 32.30 7.85
C GLY A 205 -0.38 32.53 6.38
N ASP A 206 0.83 33.00 6.08
CA ASP A 206 1.29 33.23 4.71
C ASP A 206 1.43 31.89 3.94
N VAL A 207 1.96 30.86 4.59
CA VAL A 207 2.10 29.52 4.01
C VAL A 207 0.73 28.88 3.78
N ALA A 208 -0.20 29.00 4.73
CA ALA A 208 -1.56 28.52 4.56
C ALA A 208 -2.28 29.22 3.39
N ALA A 209 -2.14 30.55 3.28
CA ALA A 209 -2.69 31.31 2.16
C ALA A 209 -2.08 30.87 0.82
N ALA A 210 -0.77 30.63 0.77
CA ALA A 210 -0.10 30.13 -0.42
C ALA A 210 -0.56 28.72 -0.81
N LEU A 211 -0.75 27.81 0.16
CA LEU A 211 -1.25 26.46 -0.08
C LEU A 211 -2.70 26.47 -0.58
N ARG A 212 -3.58 27.28 0.04
CA ARG A 212 -4.99 27.46 -0.36
C ARG A 212 -5.13 28.07 -1.76
N ALA A 213 -4.12 28.79 -2.24
CA ALA A 213 -4.10 29.40 -3.57
C ALA A 213 -3.61 28.43 -4.68
N LEU A 214 -3.14 27.23 -4.33
CA LEU A 214 -2.76 26.23 -5.33
C LEU A 214 -4.00 25.66 -6.05
N PRO A 215 -3.96 25.50 -7.38
CA PRO A 215 -5.13 25.10 -8.17
C PRO A 215 -5.62 23.68 -7.88
N ASP A 216 -4.76 22.82 -7.34
CA ASP A 216 -5.05 21.42 -7.03
C ASP A 216 -5.31 21.17 -5.53
N VAL A 217 -5.40 22.23 -4.72
CA VAL A 217 -5.63 22.15 -3.27
C VAL A 217 -6.99 22.76 -2.94
N ASP A 218 -7.86 21.97 -2.33
CA ASP A 218 -9.09 22.51 -1.73
C ASP A 218 -8.70 23.30 -0.47
N ALA A 219 -9.08 24.58 -0.43
CA ALA A 219 -8.74 25.47 0.67
C ALA A 219 -9.29 24.99 2.02
N GLY A 220 -10.40 24.24 2.02
CA GLY A 220 -10.98 23.62 3.23
C GLY A 220 -10.16 22.46 3.80
N GLN A 221 -9.20 21.93 3.04
CA GLN A 221 -8.29 20.86 3.47
C GLN A 221 -7.02 21.39 4.14
N VAL A 222 -6.81 22.72 4.14
CA VAL A 222 -5.65 23.36 4.77
C VAL A 222 -6.03 23.85 6.17
N LEU A 223 -5.62 23.09 7.18
CA LEU A 223 -5.87 23.39 8.59
C LEU A 223 -4.66 24.09 9.22
N VAL A 224 -4.90 25.21 9.89
CA VAL A 224 -3.88 25.92 10.68
C VAL A 224 -4.21 25.74 12.15
N ARG A 225 -3.23 25.24 12.91
CA ARG A 225 -3.43 24.88 14.33
C ARG A 225 -3.88 26.06 15.19
N ASP A 226 -3.41 27.27 14.89
CA ASP A 226 -3.77 28.47 15.64
C ASP A 226 -5.19 28.96 15.33
N GLU A 227 -5.66 28.81 14.07
CA GLU A 227 -7.05 29.14 13.67
C GLU A 227 -8.05 28.22 14.40
N ILE A 228 -7.73 26.93 14.55
CA ILE A 228 -8.57 25.97 15.29
C ILE A 228 -8.62 26.32 16.79
N ALA A 229 -7.50 26.76 17.36
CA ALA A 229 -7.42 27.12 18.78
C ALA A 229 -8.21 28.40 19.11
N GLU A 230 -8.31 29.35 18.17
CA GLU A 230 -9.16 30.54 18.30
C GLU A 230 -10.64 30.19 18.15
N GLN A 231 -11.00 29.32 17.20
CA GLN A 231 -12.39 28.91 16.99
C GLN A 231 -12.99 28.14 18.18
N LEU A 232 -12.16 27.41 18.93
CA LEU A 232 -12.55 26.77 20.19
C LEU A 232 -12.66 27.74 21.38
N ARG A 233 -12.10 28.95 21.26
CA ARG A 233 -12.16 29.99 22.31
C ARG A 233 -13.42 30.86 22.20
N ASP A 234 -13.98 30.97 21.00
CA ASP A 234 -15.15 31.79 20.67
C ASP A 234 -16.49 31.02 20.73
N ASP A 235 -16.49 29.75 21.14
CA ASP A 235 -17.70 28.94 21.36
C ASP A 235 -18.00 28.78 22.87
N PRO A 236 -18.71 29.74 23.50
CA PRO A 236 -19.18 29.57 24.86
C PRO A 236 -20.43 28.69 24.88
N SER A 237 -20.32 27.51 25.50
CA SER A 237 -21.45 26.70 25.96
C SER A 237 -22.34 27.45 26.96
#